data_AF-A0A165GPJ8-F1
#
_entry.id   AF-A0A165GPJ8-F1
#
_cell.length_a   1.000
_cell.length_b   1.000
_cell.length_c   1.000
_cell.angle_alpha   90.00
_cell.angle_beta   90.00
_cell.angle_gamma   90.00
#
_symmetry.space_group_name_H-M   'P 1'
#
loop_
_entity.id
_entity.type
_entity.pdbx_description
1 polymer ?
#
loop_
_entity_poly.entity_id
_entity_poly.type
_entity_poly.pdbx_seq_one_letter_code
_entity_poly.pdbx_strand_id
1 'polypeptide(L)'
;MDNYYLNRRQLSGISFQTVTTASGHNAHIYWEQDVERAAWRVYGGPDGLKQMLRRKKAKHDSAQSSKQPSEHKPVPAPEWFLLPWERWVRTEDLFALRQQVPEASSWLWEAVNVCLDSEESARRARVSELFVLAPWTARKGIVRDAVQGYIPRYPARLPPLPRPASRSVAALRQVLGAAPSAHNDVDDGIETITNEAGDVIAYCWDEAYLDRLFAMLVAVIQAHGTGAEGWESIRWEVYDKYTECITGLRYVEGVSGPWVDDARQWLVGNLPKGRKYPSTWYDRTLKPLCDTYDSLVPHTDAYGCLIVE
;
A
#
# COMPACT_ATOMS: atom_id res chain seq x y z
N MET A 1 9.54 8.29 26.05
CA MET A 1 9.35 6.94 26.61
C MET A 1 7.96 6.78 27.18
N ASP A 2 7.55 7.71 28.05
CA ASP A 2 6.28 7.65 28.78
C ASP A 2 5.05 7.54 27.88
N ASN A 3 5.06 8.24 26.74
CA ASN A 3 3.98 8.19 25.75
C ASN A 3 3.71 6.76 25.21
N TYR A 4 4.74 5.93 25.11
CA TYR A 4 4.63 4.55 24.61
C TYR A 4 4.61 3.50 25.74
N TYR A 5 4.70 3.94 27.00
CA TYR A 5 4.72 3.07 28.19
C TYR A 5 5.83 2.00 28.16
N LEU A 6 6.95 2.30 27.50
CA LEU A 6 8.12 1.44 27.42
C LEU A 6 9.13 1.75 28.52
N ASN A 7 9.74 0.70 29.08
CA ASN A 7 10.88 0.83 29.98
C ASN A 7 12.21 0.79 29.21
N ARG A 8 13.31 1.16 29.88
CA ARG A 8 14.65 1.24 29.27
C ARG A 8 15.13 -0.07 28.65
N ARG A 9 14.77 -1.23 29.24
CA ARG A 9 15.15 -2.55 28.69
C ARG A 9 14.45 -2.83 27.37
N GLN A 10 13.20 -2.40 27.22
CA GLN A 10 12.41 -2.58 25.99
C GLN A 10 12.89 -1.70 24.84
N LEU A 11 13.74 -0.70 25.11
CA LEU A 11 14.40 0.13 24.10
C LEU A 11 15.82 -0.34 23.79
N SER A 12 16.26 -1.45 24.39
CA SER A 12 17.57 -2.02 24.10
C SER A 12 17.67 -2.40 22.62
N GLY A 13 18.75 -1.99 21.96
CA GLY A 13 18.98 -2.22 20.54
C GLY A 13 18.34 -1.21 19.59
N ILE A 14 17.65 -0.17 20.10
CA ILE A 14 17.19 0.95 19.26
C ILE A 14 18.28 2.02 19.23
N SER A 15 18.67 2.46 18.03
CA SER A 15 19.59 3.59 17.84
C SER A 15 19.02 4.87 18.46
N PHE A 16 19.88 5.68 19.07
CA PHE A 16 19.52 6.98 19.60
C PHE A 16 20.68 7.96 19.45
N GLN A 17 20.35 9.24 19.40
CA GLN A 17 21.33 10.31 19.48
C GLN A 17 21.43 10.82 20.92
N THR A 18 22.65 11.02 21.40
CA THR A 18 22.86 11.69 22.70
C THR A 18 23.00 13.18 22.47
N VAL A 19 22.13 13.97 23.09
CA VAL A 19 22.16 15.43 23.03
C VAL A 19 22.31 15.99 24.43
N THR A 20 23.23 16.91 24.63
CA THR A 20 23.36 17.65 25.90
C THR A 20 22.30 18.73 25.96
N THR A 21 21.42 18.66 26.97
CA THR A 21 20.39 19.67 27.23
C THR A 21 21.02 20.99 27.69
N ALA A 22 20.27 22.09 27.65
CA ALA A 22 20.72 23.39 28.17
C ALA A 22 21.16 23.35 29.64
N SER A 23 20.65 22.37 30.41
CA SER A 23 21.02 22.13 31.80
C SER A 23 22.29 21.28 32.00
N GLY A 24 22.98 20.88 30.93
CA GLY A 24 24.19 20.06 30.97
C GLY A 24 23.94 18.55 31.07
N HIS A 25 22.70 18.09 31.20
CA HIS A 25 22.37 16.67 31.22
C HIS A 25 22.35 16.06 29.82
N ASN A 26 22.85 14.83 29.67
CA ASN A 26 22.71 14.06 28.44
C ASN A 26 21.30 13.48 28.32
N ALA A 27 20.63 13.75 27.21
CA ALA A 27 19.35 13.17 26.83
C ALA A 27 19.54 12.23 25.63
N HIS A 28 18.81 11.12 25.61
CA HIS A 28 18.76 10.21 24.47
C HIS A 28 17.53 10.51 23.63
N ILE A 29 17.75 10.94 22.38
CA ILE A 29 16.71 11.21 21.41
C ILE A 29 16.56 9.98 20.52
N TYR A 30 15.38 9.37 20.61
CA TYR A 30 15.02 8.20 19.81
C TYR A 30 14.16 8.63 18.63
N TRP A 31 14.25 7.90 17.53
CA TRP A 31 13.30 8.01 16.45
C TRP A 31 11.95 7.44 16.89
N GLU A 32 10.89 8.25 16.79
CA GLU A 32 9.55 7.89 17.26
C GLU A 32 9.06 6.57 16.66
N GLN A 33 9.30 6.35 15.36
CA GLN A 33 8.88 5.12 14.67
C GLN A 33 9.58 3.86 15.22
N ASP A 34 10.84 3.95 15.64
CA ASP A 34 11.53 2.79 16.23
C ASP A 34 11.01 2.47 17.63
N VAL A 35 10.73 3.51 18.40
CA VAL A 35 10.04 3.39 19.70
C VAL A 35 8.65 2.78 19.51
N GLU A 36 7.91 3.22 18.51
CA GLU A 36 6.60 2.70 18.15
C GLU A 36 6.67 1.21 17.74
N ARG A 37 7.61 0.82 16.88
CA ARG A 37 7.84 -0.58 16.50
C ARG A 37 8.26 -1.46 17.68
N ALA A 38 9.05 -0.92 18.61
CA ALA A 38 9.34 -1.62 19.87
C ALA A 38 8.08 -1.78 20.72
N ALA A 39 7.21 -0.76 20.75
CA ALA A 39 5.92 -0.86 21.43
C ALA A 39 5.01 -1.92 20.78
N TRP A 40 4.98 -2.01 19.45
CA TRP A 40 4.24 -3.07 18.75
C TRP A 40 4.72 -4.47 19.16
N ARG A 41 6.04 -4.69 19.26
CA ARG A 41 6.58 -5.98 19.72
C ARG A 41 6.15 -6.32 21.15
N VAL A 42 6.06 -5.33 22.03
CA VAL A 42 5.64 -5.51 23.43
C VAL A 42 4.12 -5.76 23.57
N TYR A 43 3.30 -5.08 22.77
CA TYR A 43 1.86 -5.07 22.93
C TYR A 43 1.09 -5.93 21.92
N GLY A 44 1.78 -6.69 21.05
CA GLY A 44 1.14 -7.58 20.09
C GLY A 44 0.65 -6.86 18.83
N GLY A 45 1.45 -5.93 18.31
CA GLY A 45 1.19 -5.19 17.08
C GLY A 45 0.57 -3.80 17.28
N PRO A 46 0.24 -3.11 16.18
CA PRO A 46 -0.37 -1.77 16.21
C PRO A 46 -1.72 -1.73 16.96
N ASP A 47 -2.58 -2.72 16.74
CA ASP A 47 -3.90 -2.80 17.40
C ASP A 47 -3.78 -3.05 18.90
N GLY A 48 -2.83 -3.91 19.30
CA GLY A 48 -2.54 -4.18 20.70
C GLY A 48 -2.02 -2.93 21.43
N LEU A 49 -1.12 -2.17 20.79
CA LEU A 49 -0.69 -0.86 21.30
C LEU A 49 -1.88 0.12 21.42
N LYS A 50 -2.71 0.24 20.38
CA LYS A 50 -3.88 1.14 20.37
C LYS A 50 -4.89 0.76 21.46
N GLN A 51 -5.13 -0.53 21.67
CA GLN A 51 -6.00 -1.02 22.75
C GLN A 51 -5.41 -0.68 24.13
N MET A 52 -4.11 -0.86 24.32
CA MET A 52 -3.41 -0.49 25.55
C MET A 52 -3.54 1.01 25.83
N LEU A 53 -3.27 1.86 24.84
CA LEU A 53 -3.40 3.32 24.96
C LEU A 53 -4.85 3.74 25.27
N ARG A 54 -5.87 3.10 24.66
CA ARG A 54 -7.29 3.31 25.01
C ARG A 54 -7.59 3.01 26.47
N ARG A 55 -7.07 1.89 27.00
CA ARG A 55 -7.23 1.52 28.41
C ARG A 55 -6.55 2.55 29.33
N LYS A 56 -5.36 3.03 28.97
CA LYS A 56 -4.65 4.07 29.72
C LYS A 56 -5.40 5.40 29.70
N LYS A 57 -5.91 5.81 28.54
CA LYS A 57 -6.74 7.00 28.39
C LYS A 57 -8.01 6.92 29.23
N ALA A 58 -8.75 5.82 29.15
CA ALA A 58 -9.98 5.64 29.95
C ALA A 58 -9.71 5.72 31.47
N LYS A 59 -8.62 5.09 31.94
CA LYS A 59 -8.20 5.20 33.34
C LYS A 59 -7.82 6.63 33.72
N HIS A 60 -7.10 7.32 32.83
CA HIS A 60 -6.73 8.70 33.02
C HIS A 60 -7.96 9.61 33.10
N ASP A 61 -8.87 9.53 32.12
CA ASP A 61 -10.11 10.30 32.06
C ASP A 61 -10.95 10.08 33.34
N SER A 62 -11.08 8.83 33.78
CA SER A 62 -11.77 8.49 35.04
C SER A 62 -11.12 9.18 36.25
N ALA A 63 -9.78 9.19 36.34
CA ALA A 63 -9.04 9.85 37.41
C ALA A 63 -9.08 11.40 37.34
N GLN A 64 -9.38 11.98 36.17
CA GLN A 64 -9.58 13.43 36.02
C GLN A 64 -11.05 13.85 36.19
N SER A 65 -12.02 12.92 36.11
CA SER A 65 -13.45 13.25 36.16
C SER A 65 -13.89 13.94 37.45
N SER A 66 -13.18 13.73 38.56
CA SER A 66 -13.44 14.39 39.86
C SER A 66 -12.73 15.74 40.02
N LYS A 67 -11.95 16.18 39.02
CA LYS A 67 -11.15 17.41 39.09
C LYS A 67 -11.78 18.51 38.26
N GLN A 68 -11.50 19.75 38.63
CA GLN A 68 -11.91 20.92 37.84
C GLN A 68 -11.23 20.89 36.45
N PRO A 69 -11.88 21.35 35.38
CA PRO A 69 -11.29 21.37 34.03
C PRO A 69 -9.93 22.07 33.95
N SER A 70 -9.70 23.12 34.75
CA SER A 70 -8.41 23.82 34.83
C SER A 70 -7.28 22.99 35.44
N GLU A 71 -7.60 21.90 36.14
CA GLU A 71 -6.65 20.99 36.77
C GLU A 71 -6.40 19.73 35.93
N HIS A 72 -7.07 19.61 34.78
CA HIS A 72 -6.93 18.45 33.91
C HIS A 72 -5.53 18.40 33.32
N LYS A 73 -4.84 17.28 33.56
CA LYS A 73 -3.54 17.02 32.95
C LYS A 73 -3.73 16.40 31.56
N PRO A 74 -2.85 16.67 30.58
CA PRO A 74 -2.88 15.97 29.31
C PRO A 74 -2.55 14.49 29.51
N VAL A 75 -3.18 13.62 28.71
CA VAL A 75 -2.89 12.19 28.71
C VAL A 75 -1.48 11.98 28.13
N PRO A 76 -0.56 11.30 28.83
CA PRO A 76 0.74 10.95 28.26
C PRO A 76 0.54 9.81 27.25
N ALA A 77 0.36 10.19 25.99
CA ALA A 77 0.21 9.29 24.86
C ALA A 77 0.83 9.94 23.62
N PRO A 78 1.15 9.16 22.58
CA PRO A 78 1.67 9.71 21.35
C PRO A 78 0.61 10.59 20.69
N GLU A 79 1.04 11.63 19.98
CA GLU A 79 0.14 12.60 19.36
C GLU A 79 -0.88 11.93 18.42
N TRP A 80 -0.42 10.98 17.60
CA TRP A 80 -1.28 10.20 16.70
C TRP A 80 -2.40 9.42 17.40
N PHE A 81 -2.24 9.08 18.68
CA PHE A 81 -3.25 8.36 19.45
C PHE A 81 -4.33 9.30 20.01
N LEU A 82 -3.92 10.51 20.36
CA LEU A 82 -4.81 11.53 20.91
C LEU A 82 -5.64 12.19 19.82
N LEU A 83 -5.08 12.24 18.62
CA LEU A 83 -5.81 12.66 17.43
C LEU A 83 -6.74 11.51 16.98
N PRO A 84 -7.95 11.80 16.50
CA PRO A 84 -8.88 10.78 15.97
C PRO A 84 -8.40 10.17 14.64
N TRP A 85 -7.10 10.23 14.35
CA TRP A 85 -6.54 10.18 13.01
C TRP A 85 -6.02 8.78 12.67
N GLU A 86 -6.05 8.46 11.37
CA GLU A 86 -5.40 7.26 10.83
C GLU A 86 -3.86 7.37 10.98
N ARG A 87 -3.14 6.24 10.99
CA ARG A 87 -1.68 6.13 11.25
C ARG A 87 -0.81 7.15 10.49
N TRP A 88 -1.17 7.46 9.26
CA TRP A 88 -0.41 8.33 8.35
C TRP A 88 -0.84 9.80 8.38
N VAL A 89 -1.92 10.07 9.08
CA VAL A 89 -2.46 11.40 9.25
C VAL A 89 -1.85 11.93 10.55
N ARG A 90 -0.64 12.49 10.47
CA ARG A 90 0.13 12.97 11.65
C ARG A 90 0.18 14.49 11.77
N THR A 91 -0.25 15.21 10.72
CA THR A 91 -0.27 16.67 10.67
C THR A 91 -1.62 17.14 10.15
N GLU A 92 -2.06 18.35 10.53
CA GLU A 92 -3.32 18.93 10.06
C GLU A 92 -3.42 18.93 8.53
N ASP A 93 -2.30 19.14 7.84
CA ASP A 93 -2.22 19.07 6.39
C ASP A 93 -2.51 17.67 5.84
N LEU A 94 -1.91 16.62 6.42
CA LEU A 94 -2.15 15.24 6.00
C LEU A 94 -3.59 14.83 6.33
N PHE A 95 -4.17 15.40 7.40
CA PHE A 95 -5.59 15.21 7.72
C PHE A 95 -6.47 15.84 6.66
N ALA A 96 -6.22 17.10 6.30
CA ALA A 96 -6.92 17.80 5.24
C ALA A 96 -6.79 17.08 3.88
N LEU A 97 -5.64 16.47 3.58
CA LEU A 97 -5.44 15.66 2.38
C LEU A 97 -6.23 14.35 2.44
N ARG A 98 -6.26 13.65 3.58
CA ARG A 98 -7.06 12.43 3.74
C ARG A 98 -8.56 12.69 3.55
N GLN A 99 -9.07 13.83 4.02
CA GLN A 99 -10.47 14.22 3.83
C GLN A 99 -10.85 14.46 2.36
N GLN A 100 -9.87 14.67 1.48
CA GLN A 100 -10.09 14.80 0.04
C GLN A 100 -10.18 13.45 -0.68
N VAL A 101 -9.75 12.35 -0.03
CA VAL A 101 -9.79 11.02 -0.63
C VAL A 101 -11.17 10.41 -0.42
N PRO A 102 -11.93 10.10 -1.50
CA PRO A 102 -13.20 9.41 -1.39
C PRO A 102 -13.04 8.06 -0.69
N GLU A 103 -14.05 7.64 0.07
CA GLU A 103 -14.00 6.37 0.80
C GLU A 103 -13.80 5.17 -0.15
N ALA A 104 -14.37 5.22 -1.35
CA ALA A 104 -14.18 4.20 -2.40
C ALA A 104 -12.72 4.07 -2.90
N SER A 105 -11.88 5.07 -2.60
CA SER A 105 -10.46 5.15 -2.96
C SER A 105 -9.55 5.14 -1.71
N SER A 106 -10.09 4.82 -0.53
CA SER A 106 -9.31 4.77 0.72
C SER A 106 -8.15 3.75 0.65
N TRP A 107 -8.33 2.68 -0.12
CA TRP A 107 -7.29 1.68 -0.39
C TRP A 107 -6.05 2.28 -1.09
N LEU A 108 -6.20 3.29 -1.96
CA LEU A 108 -5.07 3.97 -2.60
C LEU A 108 -4.33 4.87 -1.64
N TRP A 109 -5.05 5.52 -0.73
CA TRP A 109 -4.42 6.28 0.34
C TRP A 109 -3.53 5.38 1.19
N GLU A 110 -4.02 4.20 1.56
CA GLU A 110 -3.23 3.19 2.27
C GLU A 110 -2.03 2.73 1.43
N ALA A 111 -2.23 2.34 0.17
CA ALA A 111 -1.16 1.89 -0.72
C ALA A 111 -0.05 2.94 -0.90
N VAL A 112 -0.42 4.20 -1.14
CA VAL A 112 0.50 5.36 -1.23
C VAL A 112 1.35 5.46 0.04
N ASN A 113 0.71 5.40 1.20
CA ASN A 113 1.40 5.61 2.45
C ASN A 113 2.26 4.41 2.87
N VAL A 114 1.84 3.18 2.56
CA VAL A 114 2.64 1.95 2.74
C VAL A 114 3.88 1.99 1.85
N CYS A 115 3.73 2.39 0.59
CA CYS A 115 4.86 2.58 -0.32
C CYS A 115 5.87 3.58 0.25
N LEU A 116 5.40 4.76 0.71
CA LEU A 116 6.28 5.79 1.26
C LEU A 116 6.97 5.34 2.56
N ASP A 117 6.29 4.57 3.41
CA ASP A 117 6.91 3.99 4.61
C ASP A 117 8.02 2.98 4.24
N SER A 118 7.83 2.20 3.17
CA SER A 118 8.82 1.27 2.64
C SER A 118 10.04 2.01 2.08
N GLU A 119 9.83 3.02 1.23
CA GLU A 119 10.89 3.84 0.65
C GLU A 119 11.70 4.60 1.72
N GLU A 120 11.01 5.14 2.73
CA GLU A 120 11.68 5.78 3.86
C GLU A 120 12.54 4.77 4.64
N SER A 121 12.01 3.56 4.86
CA SER A 121 12.75 2.48 5.53
C SER A 121 13.98 2.03 4.73
N ALA A 122 13.84 1.87 3.40
CA ALA A 122 14.94 1.53 2.50
C ALA A 122 16.01 2.63 2.45
N ARG A 123 15.60 3.91 2.39
CA ARG A 123 16.53 5.04 2.43
C ARG A 123 17.32 5.08 3.74
N ARG A 124 16.67 4.81 4.87
CA ARG A 124 17.35 4.71 6.18
C ARG A 124 18.38 3.59 6.22
N ALA A 125 18.13 2.46 5.57
CA ALA A 125 19.10 1.38 5.49
C ALA A 125 20.34 1.76 4.63
N ARG A 126 20.20 2.71 3.68
CA ARG A 126 21.28 3.14 2.78
C ARG A 126 22.11 4.32 3.30
N VAL A 127 21.48 5.26 4.01
CA VAL A 127 22.14 6.51 4.45
C VAL A 127 22.58 6.35 5.91
N SER A 128 23.89 6.48 6.17
CA SER A 128 24.44 6.56 7.53
C SER A 128 23.71 7.64 8.35
N GLU A 129 23.41 7.34 9.62
CA GLU A 129 22.43 8.00 10.53
C GLU A 129 22.50 9.54 10.66
N LEU A 130 23.47 10.22 10.05
CA LEU A 130 23.81 11.62 10.30
C LEU A 130 23.07 12.68 9.45
N PHE A 131 22.31 12.32 8.40
CA PHE A 131 21.71 13.32 7.47
C PHE A 131 20.19 13.25 7.27
N VAL A 132 19.43 12.52 8.10
CA VAL A 132 17.99 12.24 7.86
C VAL A 132 17.05 13.29 8.47
N LEU A 133 17.35 14.59 8.33
CA LEU A 133 16.51 15.67 8.92
C LEU A 133 15.53 16.35 7.95
N ALA A 134 15.45 15.92 6.67
CA ALA A 134 14.45 16.43 5.72
C ALA A 134 13.30 15.47 5.27
N PRO A 135 12.81 14.43 6.01
CA PRO A 135 11.93 13.42 5.41
C PRO A 135 10.45 13.84 5.26
N TRP A 136 9.91 14.64 6.19
CA TRP A 136 8.45 14.83 6.29
C TRP A 136 7.87 15.91 5.38
N THR A 137 8.62 16.99 5.13
CA THR A 137 8.20 18.03 4.17
C THR A 137 8.10 17.46 2.76
N ALA A 138 9.01 16.54 2.39
CA ALA A 138 8.93 15.78 1.16
C ALA A 138 7.68 14.88 1.10
N ARG A 139 7.38 14.13 2.19
CA ARG A 139 6.19 13.26 2.26
C ARG A 139 4.90 14.03 1.99
N LYS A 140 4.71 15.20 2.61
CA LYS A 140 3.51 16.03 2.41
C LYS A 140 3.33 16.42 0.94
N GLY A 141 4.41 16.81 0.25
CA GLY A 141 4.38 17.11 -1.18
C GLY A 141 3.96 15.90 -2.01
N ILE A 142 4.62 14.77 -1.78
CA ILE A 142 4.38 13.52 -2.52
C ILE A 142 2.95 12.99 -2.33
N VAL A 143 2.44 13.03 -1.09
CA VAL A 143 1.05 12.62 -0.79
C VAL A 143 0.06 13.58 -1.43
N ARG A 144 0.32 14.89 -1.41
CA ARG A 144 -0.54 15.86 -2.11
C ARG A 144 -0.63 15.55 -3.60
N ASP A 145 0.51 15.30 -4.25
CA ASP A 145 0.56 14.97 -5.67
C ASP A 145 -0.22 13.69 -5.98
N ALA A 146 -0.13 12.69 -5.10
CA ALA A 146 -0.93 11.47 -5.20
C ALA A 146 -2.44 11.78 -5.10
N VAL A 147 -2.85 12.49 -4.05
CA VAL A 147 -4.27 12.80 -3.77
C VAL A 147 -4.89 13.65 -4.88
N GLN A 148 -4.15 14.61 -5.44
CA GLN A 148 -4.67 15.54 -6.43
C GLN A 148 -4.56 15.00 -7.86
N GLY A 149 -3.47 14.30 -8.18
CA GLY A 149 -3.17 13.90 -9.55
C GLY A 149 -3.42 12.44 -9.85
N TYR A 150 -3.32 11.55 -8.86
CA TYR A 150 -3.22 10.11 -9.10
C TYR A 150 -4.44 9.33 -8.60
N ILE A 151 -4.80 9.49 -7.33
CA ILE A 151 -5.91 8.77 -6.69
C ILE A 151 -7.25 8.96 -7.43
N PRO A 152 -7.64 10.18 -7.85
CA PRO A 152 -8.93 10.40 -8.49
C PRO A 152 -9.09 9.72 -9.86
N ARG A 153 -8.01 9.18 -10.43
CA ARG A 153 -8.02 8.53 -11.75
C ARG A 153 -8.42 7.07 -11.69
N TYR A 154 -8.35 6.43 -10.51
CA TYR A 154 -8.67 5.01 -10.38
C TYR A 154 -10.16 4.76 -10.19
N PRO A 155 -10.68 3.63 -10.71
CA PRO A 155 -12.04 3.22 -10.43
C PRO A 155 -12.25 2.92 -8.95
N ALA A 156 -13.49 3.08 -8.50
CA ALA A 156 -13.91 2.61 -7.19
C ALA A 156 -13.67 1.11 -7.07
N ARG A 157 -13.13 0.68 -5.91
CA ARG A 157 -12.91 -0.74 -5.64
C ARG A 157 -14.24 -1.40 -5.28
N LEU A 158 -14.59 -2.46 -6.00
CA LEU A 158 -15.78 -3.26 -5.69
C LEU A 158 -15.48 -4.23 -4.53
N PRO A 159 -16.48 -4.56 -3.70
CA PRO A 159 -16.31 -5.58 -2.68
C PRO A 159 -16.00 -6.94 -3.34
N PRO A 160 -15.18 -7.80 -2.70
CA PRO A 160 -14.91 -9.14 -3.21
C PRO A 160 -16.19 -9.95 -3.39
N LEU A 161 -16.25 -10.78 -4.43
CA LEU A 161 -17.41 -11.65 -4.68
C LEU A 161 -17.64 -12.61 -3.48
N PRO A 162 -18.89 -12.74 -2.99
CA PRO A 162 -19.22 -13.58 -1.86
C PRO A 162 -18.90 -15.06 -2.11
N ARG A 163 -18.74 -15.83 -1.03
CA ARG A 163 -18.57 -17.29 -1.06
C ARG A 163 -19.90 -17.97 -0.69
N PRO A 164 -20.29 -19.10 -1.32
CA PRO A 164 -19.56 -19.84 -2.34
C PRO A 164 -19.69 -19.20 -3.72
N ALA A 165 -18.57 -19.08 -4.43
CA ALA A 165 -18.59 -18.57 -5.79
C ALA A 165 -18.94 -19.69 -6.79
N SER A 166 -19.36 -19.31 -7.99
CA SER A 166 -19.58 -20.22 -9.11
C SER A 166 -18.34 -21.07 -9.43
N ARG A 167 -18.52 -22.16 -10.19
CA ARG A 167 -17.42 -23.05 -10.59
C ARG A 167 -16.30 -22.30 -11.34
N SER A 168 -16.63 -21.35 -12.21
CA SER A 168 -15.64 -20.56 -12.95
C SER A 168 -14.83 -19.64 -12.04
N VAL A 169 -15.48 -18.97 -11.09
CA VAL A 169 -14.79 -18.10 -10.12
C VAL A 169 -13.94 -18.92 -9.13
N ALA A 170 -14.42 -20.09 -8.70
CA ALA A 170 -13.63 -21.00 -7.87
C ALA A 170 -12.36 -21.49 -8.58
N ALA A 171 -12.47 -21.82 -9.87
CA ALA A 171 -11.32 -22.22 -10.69
C ALA A 171 -10.32 -21.06 -10.90
N LEU A 172 -10.81 -19.84 -11.16
CA LEU A 172 -9.96 -18.64 -11.20
C LEU A 172 -9.19 -18.46 -9.89
N ARG A 173 -9.87 -18.53 -8.75
CA ARG A 173 -9.24 -18.39 -7.42
C ARG A 173 -8.22 -19.50 -7.13
N GLN A 174 -8.42 -20.70 -7.67
CA GLN A 174 -7.42 -21.76 -7.59
C GLN A 174 -6.16 -21.42 -8.39
N VAL A 175 -6.30 -20.87 -9.60
CA VAL A 175 -5.16 -20.40 -10.41
C VAL A 175 -4.44 -19.26 -9.69
N LEU A 176 -5.17 -18.26 -9.18
CA LEU A 176 -4.60 -17.17 -8.40
C LEU A 176 -3.91 -17.67 -7.13
N GLY A 177 -4.46 -18.67 -6.45
CA GLY A 177 -3.83 -19.27 -5.27
C GLY A 177 -2.48 -19.95 -5.55
N ALA A 178 -2.21 -20.29 -6.81
CA ALA A 178 -0.95 -20.85 -7.29
C ALA A 178 -0.08 -19.83 -8.05
N ALA A 179 -0.32 -18.52 -7.85
CA ALA A 179 0.45 -17.46 -8.49
C ALA A 179 1.93 -17.50 -8.06
N PRO A 180 2.88 -17.51 -9.01
CA PRO A 180 4.30 -17.41 -8.70
C PRO A 180 4.64 -16.00 -8.19
N SER A 181 5.65 -15.90 -7.33
CA SER A 181 6.07 -14.68 -6.63
C SER A 181 7.52 -14.29 -6.94
N ALA A 182 7.82 -12.99 -6.88
CA ALA A 182 9.14 -12.41 -7.09
C ALA A 182 9.76 -11.81 -5.81
N HIS A 183 9.08 -11.89 -4.65
CA HIS A 183 9.51 -11.18 -3.43
C HIS A 183 10.58 -11.86 -2.58
N ASN A 184 10.71 -13.20 -2.63
CA ASN A 184 11.67 -13.94 -1.79
C ASN A 184 12.77 -14.58 -2.64
N ASP A 185 12.36 -15.51 -3.47
CA ASP A 185 13.14 -16.10 -4.55
C ASP A 185 12.27 -15.96 -5.81
N VAL A 186 12.91 -15.80 -6.96
CA VAL A 186 12.17 -15.71 -8.22
C VAL A 186 11.65 -17.10 -8.53
N ASP A 187 10.35 -17.32 -8.28
CA ASP A 187 9.70 -18.61 -8.48
C ASP A 187 9.77 -19.04 -9.96
N ASP A 188 9.73 -20.37 -10.17
CA ASP A 188 9.38 -20.92 -11.49
C ASP A 188 8.02 -20.36 -11.90
N GLY A 189 7.97 -19.71 -13.06
CA GLY A 189 6.79 -19.01 -13.53
C GLY A 189 6.85 -17.49 -13.40
N ILE A 190 8.01 -16.92 -13.06
CA ILE A 190 8.31 -15.50 -13.21
C ILE A 190 9.24 -15.27 -14.39
N GLU A 191 8.87 -14.34 -15.27
CA GLU A 191 9.76 -13.80 -16.29
C GLU A 191 10.45 -12.53 -15.77
N THR A 192 11.75 -12.44 -16.01
CA THR A 192 12.59 -11.29 -15.66
C THR A 192 12.87 -10.47 -16.89
N ILE A 193 12.64 -9.17 -16.82
CA ILE A 193 12.81 -8.27 -17.97
C ILE A 193 13.98 -7.35 -17.70
N THR A 194 14.91 -7.34 -18.64
CA THR A 194 16.15 -6.59 -18.55
C THR A 194 16.21 -5.46 -19.58
N ASN A 195 16.87 -4.36 -19.23
CA ASN A 195 17.23 -3.31 -20.21
C ASN A 195 18.39 -3.78 -21.13
N GLU A 196 18.82 -2.92 -22.05
CA GLU A 196 19.96 -3.21 -22.96
C GLU A 196 21.30 -3.44 -22.22
N ALA A 197 21.44 -2.91 -21.00
CA ALA A 197 22.61 -3.12 -20.15
C ALA A 197 22.54 -4.43 -19.36
N GLY A 198 21.44 -5.17 -19.44
CA GLY A 198 21.21 -6.39 -18.67
C GLY A 198 20.66 -6.17 -17.26
N ASP A 199 20.37 -4.93 -16.86
CA ASP A 199 19.78 -4.64 -15.56
C ASP A 199 18.31 -5.07 -15.54
N VAL A 200 17.88 -5.75 -14.48
CA VAL A 200 16.48 -6.10 -14.28
C VAL A 200 15.66 -4.83 -14.03
N ILE A 201 14.68 -4.59 -14.91
CA ILE A 201 13.79 -3.43 -14.83
C ILE A 201 12.36 -3.79 -14.44
N ALA A 202 11.95 -5.05 -14.61
CA ALA A 202 10.62 -5.51 -14.23
C ALA A 202 10.57 -7.04 -14.05
N TYR A 203 9.55 -7.49 -13.33
CA TYR A 203 9.14 -8.89 -13.22
C TYR A 203 7.69 -9.01 -13.69
N CYS A 204 7.33 -10.16 -14.25
CA CYS A 204 5.94 -10.49 -14.53
C CYS A 204 5.72 -12.01 -14.48
N TRP A 205 4.48 -12.47 -14.30
CA TRP A 205 4.15 -13.89 -14.43
C TRP A 205 4.50 -14.39 -15.82
N ASP A 206 5.03 -15.59 -15.96
CA ASP A 206 5.42 -16.16 -17.24
C ASP A 206 4.23 -16.45 -18.17
N GLU A 207 4.57 -16.84 -19.39
CA GLU A 207 3.61 -17.18 -20.43
C GLU A 207 2.67 -18.34 -20.03
N ALA A 208 3.22 -19.39 -19.41
CA ALA A 208 2.45 -20.58 -19.08
C ALA A 208 1.41 -20.32 -17.99
N TYR A 209 1.75 -19.50 -16.98
CA TYR A 209 0.82 -19.07 -15.94
C TYR A 209 -0.26 -18.15 -16.53
N LEU A 210 0.13 -17.20 -17.36
CA LEU A 210 -0.82 -16.28 -17.99
C LEU A 210 -1.84 -17.01 -18.87
N ASP A 211 -1.45 -18.02 -19.64
CA ASP A 211 -2.39 -18.81 -20.44
C ASP A 211 -3.47 -19.46 -19.57
N ARG A 212 -3.09 -20.01 -18.40
CA ARG A 212 -4.05 -20.58 -17.43
C ARG A 212 -4.96 -19.50 -16.84
N LEU A 213 -4.39 -18.34 -16.50
CA LEU A 213 -5.14 -17.23 -15.93
C LEU A 213 -6.16 -16.67 -16.94
N PHE A 214 -5.75 -16.36 -18.17
CA PHE A 214 -6.65 -15.85 -19.21
C PHE A 214 -7.75 -16.84 -19.57
N ALA A 215 -7.45 -18.13 -19.64
CA ALA A 215 -8.50 -19.15 -19.84
C ALA A 215 -9.58 -19.09 -18.75
N MET A 216 -9.18 -18.89 -17.49
CA MET A 216 -10.14 -18.76 -16.37
C MET A 216 -10.87 -17.41 -16.38
N LEU A 217 -10.20 -16.32 -16.74
CA LEU A 217 -10.84 -15.00 -16.87
C LEU A 217 -11.93 -15.03 -17.94
N VAL A 218 -11.63 -15.55 -19.14
CA VAL A 218 -12.63 -15.74 -20.22
C VAL A 218 -13.81 -16.58 -19.73
N ALA A 219 -13.57 -17.67 -19.03
CA ALA A 219 -14.63 -18.53 -18.49
C ALA A 219 -15.50 -17.82 -17.44
N VAL A 220 -14.94 -16.91 -16.63
CA VAL A 220 -15.74 -16.09 -15.70
C VAL A 220 -16.58 -15.07 -16.47
N ILE A 221 -16.00 -14.35 -17.43
CA ILE A 221 -16.72 -13.31 -18.20
C ILE A 221 -17.86 -13.93 -19.01
N GLN A 222 -17.64 -15.08 -19.63
CA GLN A 222 -18.69 -15.80 -20.36
C GLN A 222 -19.84 -16.26 -19.45
N ALA A 223 -19.54 -16.58 -18.18
CA ALA A 223 -20.54 -17.06 -17.24
C ALA A 223 -21.29 -15.95 -16.49
N HIS A 224 -20.63 -14.82 -16.19
CA HIS A 224 -21.15 -13.77 -15.31
C HIS A 224 -21.18 -12.37 -15.95
N GLY A 225 -20.74 -12.24 -17.20
CA GLY A 225 -20.68 -10.98 -17.92
C GLY A 225 -19.54 -10.07 -17.44
N THR A 226 -19.65 -8.78 -17.79
CA THR A 226 -18.63 -7.77 -17.49
C THR A 226 -18.93 -6.93 -16.26
N GLY A 227 -20.15 -6.98 -15.73
CA GLY A 227 -20.57 -6.19 -14.57
C GLY A 227 -20.00 -6.67 -13.23
N ALA A 228 -20.58 -6.20 -12.14
CA ALA A 228 -20.11 -6.44 -10.77
C ALA A 228 -20.03 -7.93 -10.36
N GLU A 229 -20.76 -8.85 -11.00
CA GLU A 229 -20.67 -10.29 -10.72
C GLU A 229 -19.57 -11.00 -11.55
N GLY A 230 -19.01 -10.32 -12.55
CA GLY A 230 -18.01 -10.85 -13.47
C GLY A 230 -16.76 -10.00 -13.53
N TRP A 231 -16.42 -9.50 -14.72
CA TRP A 231 -15.14 -8.81 -14.98
C TRP A 231 -14.80 -7.69 -13.99
N GLU A 232 -15.73 -6.77 -13.71
CA GLU A 232 -15.47 -5.59 -12.88
C GLU A 232 -14.97 -5.94 -11.47
N SER A 233 -15.42 -7.07 -10.91
CA SER A 233 -14.97 -7.53 -9.58
C SER A 233 -13.72 -8.40 -9.67
N ILE A 234 -13.64 -9.34 -10.62
CA ILE A 234 -12.48 -10.26 -10.68
C ILE A 234 -11.18 -9.55 -11.05
N ARG A 235 -11.24 -8.44 -11.81
CA ARG A 235 -10.04 -7.66 -12.15
C ARG A 235 -9.33 -7.13 -10.90
N TRP A 236 -10.08 -6.86 -9.82
CA TRP A 236 -9.52 -6.49 -8.53
C TRP A 236 -8.86 -7.68 -7.83
N GLU A 237 -9.43 -8.89 -7.92
CA GLU A 237 -8.78 -10.10 -7.37
C GLU A 237 -7.45 -10.38 -8.08
N VAL A 238 -7.37 -10.15 -9.40
CA VAL A 238 -6.10 -10.28 -10.13
C VAL A 238 -5.12 -9.16 -9.78
N TYR A 239 -5.59 -7.90 -9.71
CA TYR A 239 -4.78 -6.75 -9.29
C TYR A 239 -4.14 -6.98 -7.92
N ASP A 240 -4.93 -7.42 -6.94
CA ASP A 240 -4.47 -7.71 -5.59
C ASP A 240 -3.42 -8.82 -5.61
N LYS A 241 -3.69 -9.89 -6.35
CA LYS A 241 -2.76 -11.02 -6.43
C LYS A 241 -1.45 -10.66 -7.12
N TYR A 242 -1.51 -9.84 -8.16
CA TYR A 242 -0.32 -9.34 -8.82
C TYR A 242 0.50 -8.43 -7.91
N THR A 243 -0.17 -7.56 -7.13
CA THR A 243 0.47 -6.69 -6.13
C THR A 243 1.12 -7.51 -5.02
N GLU A 244 0.49 -8.60 -4.58
CA GLU A 244 1.00 -9.52 -3.56
C GLU A 244 2.23 -10.30 -4.04
N CYS A 245 2.27 -10.70 -5.32
CA CYS A 245 3.28 -11.60 -5.86
C CYS A 245 4.44 -10.88 -6.55
N ILE A 246 4.20 -9.76 -7.22
CA ILE A 246 5.17 -9.12 -8.13
C ILE A 246 5.54 -7.74 -7.63
N THR A 247 4.62 -6.80 -7.82
CA THR A 247 4.79 -5.39 -7.45
C THR A 247 3.44 -4.69 -7.62
N GLY A 248 3.23 -3.61 -6.88
CA GLY A 248 2.05 -2.76 -7.01
C GLY A 248 2.44 -1.30 -7.18
N LEU A 249 1.70 -0.43 -6.50
CA LEU A 249 1.97 1.01 -6.47
C LEU A 249 3.34 1.30 -5.84
N ARG A 250 4.19 2.02 -6.59
CA ARG A 250 5.50 2.50 -6.15
C ARG A 250 5.74 3.97 -6.50
N TYR A 251 6.59 4.61 -5.70
CA TYR A 251 7.08 5.96 -5.94
C TYR A 251 8.47 5.90 -6.56
N VAL A 252 8.66 6.55 -7.70
CA VAL A 252 9.93 6.65 -8.44
C VAL A 252 10.40 8.10 -8.40
N GLU A 253 11.46 8.34 -7.64
CA GLU A 253 12.05 9.68 -7.49
C GLU A 253 12.72 10.14 -8.80
N GLY A 254 12.52 11.41 -9.18
CA GLY A 254 13.18 12.02 -10.34
C GLY A 254 12.50 11.82 -11.70
N VAL A 255 11.31 11.22 -11.75
CA VAL A 255 10.54 11.02 -13.00
C VAL A 255 9.27 11.88 -13.00
N SER A 256 8.88 12.40 -14.18
CA SER A 256 7.60 13.09 -14.37
C SER A 256 6.43 12.11 -14.16
N GLY A 257 5.59 12.35 -13.15
CA GLY A 257 4.58 11.40 -12.72
C GLY A 257 5.19 10.30 -11.85
N PRO A 258 5.56 10.60 -10.59
CA PRO A 258 6.41 9.72 -9.80
C PRO A 258 5.70 8.45 -9.32
N TRP A 259 4.39 8.33 -9.54
CA TRP A 259 3.62 7.16 -9.15
C TRP A 259 3.49 6.17 -10.31
N VAL A 260 4.07 5.00 -10.12
CA VAL A 260 4.00 3.88 -11.05
C VAL A 260 3.22 2.75 -10.38
N ASP A 261 2.28 2.16 -11.10
CA ASP A 261 1.54 0.98 -10.65
C ASP A 261 1.50 0.02 -11.82
N ASP A 262 2.23 -1.08 -11.71
CA ASP A 262 2.27 -2.10 -12.76
C ASP A 262 1.02 -2.99 -12.73
N ALA A 263 0.41 -3.16 -11.55
CA ALA A 263 -0.80 -3.95 -11.38
C ALA A 263 -2.02 -3.26 -12.03
N ARG A 264 -2.00 -1.93 -12.21
CA ARG A 264 -3.11 -1.16 -12.81
C ARG A 264 -3.58 -1.69 -14.16
N GLN A 265 -2.70 -2.35 -14.91
CA GLN A 265 -3.02 -2.88 -16.25
C GLN A 265 -4.15 -3.93 -16.18
N TRP A 266 -4.23 -4.67 -15.07
CA TRP A 266 -5.33 -5.59 -14.82
C TRP A 266 -6.67 -4.89 -14.65
N LEU A 267 -6.69 -3.64 -14.18
CA LEU A 267 -7.91 -2.85 -14.06
C LEU A 267 -8.38 -2.33 -15.41
N VAL A 268 -7.46 -2.02 -16.33
CA VAL A 268 -7.77 -1.52 -17.68
C VAL A 268 -8.49 -2.60 -18.51
N GLY A 269 -8.12 -3.86 -18.33
CA GLY A 269 -8.70 -4.98 -19.09
C GLY A 269 -8.24 -5.04 -20.53
N ASN A 270 -8.19 -3.94 -21.27
CA ASN A 270 -7.60 -3.91 -22.60
C ASN A 270 -6.09 -3.87 -22.51
N LEU A 271 -5.43 -4.93 -22.97
CA LEU A 271 -3.98 -4.95 -23.01
C LEU A 271 -3.50 -3.96 -24.08
N PRO A 272 -2.66 -2.97 -23.73
CA PRO A 272 -2.28 -1.95 -24.68
C PRO A 272 -1.49 -2.55 -25.85
N LYS A 273 -2.01 -2.40 -27.06
CA LYS A 273 -1.34 -2.82 -28.30
C LYS A 273 -0.32 -1.75 -28.71
N GLY A 274 0.98 -1.98 -28.47
CA GLY A 274 2.05 -1.08 -28.94
C GLY A 274 3.32 -1.03 -28.08
N ARG A 275 4.48 -0.74 -28.71
CA ARG A 275 5.83 -0.66 -28.07
C ARG A 275 6.02 0.46 -27.03
N LYS A 276 4.99 1.26 -26.73
CA LYS A 276 5.09 2.40 -25.79
C LYS A 276 4.93 2.00 -24.32
N TYR A 277 4.61 0.74 -24.05
CA TYR A 277 4.50 0.21 -22.69
C TYR A 277 5.71 -0.68 -22.39
N PRO A 278 6.10 -0.83 -21.11
CA PRO A 278 7.15 -1.76 -20.72
C PRO A 278 6.89 -3.13 -21.37
N SER A 279 7.90 -3.66 -22.07
CA SER A 279 7.85 -4.86 -22.92
C SER A 279 7.16 -6.08 -22.29
N THR A 280 7.07 -6.11 -20.97
CA THR A 280 6.35 -7.07 -20.09
C THR A 280 5.02 -7.65 -20.60
N TRP A 281 4.23 -6.87 -21.35
CA TRP A 281 2.91 -7.28 -21.84
C TRP A 281 2.80 -7.34 -23.36
N TYR A 282 3.70 -6.66 -24.06
CA TYR A 282 3.59 -6.41 -25.49
C TYR A 282 3.59 -7.73 -26.29
N ASP A 283 4.54 -8.61 -26.02
CA ASP A 283 4.66 -9.89 -26.74
C ASP A 283 3.55 -10.88 -26.39
N ARG A 284 2.81 -10.62 -25.30
CA ARG A 284 1.78 -11.51 -24.76
C ARG A 284 0.37 -11.18 -25.28
N THR A 285 0.18 -9.98 -25.84
CA THR A 285 -1.06 -9.56 -26.52
C THR A 285 -1.29 -10.25 -27.87
N LEU A 286 -0.30 -10.98 -28.40
CA LEU A 286 -0.37 -11.62 -29.71
C LEU A 286 -1.00 -13.03 -29.68
N LYS A 287 -1.61 -13.41 -28.54
CA LYS A 287 -2.17 -14.75 -28.35
C LYS A 287 -3.68 -14.79 -28.54
N PRO A 288 -4.23 -15.90 -29.09
CA PRO A 288 -5.67 -16.06 -29.28
C PRO A 288 -6.52 -15.88 -28.01
N LEU A 289 -6.01 -16.29 -26.84
CA LEU A 289 -6.74 -16.13 -25.57
C LEU A 289 -6.79 -14.68 -25.10
N CYS A 290 -5.72 -13.91 -25.32
CA CYS A 290 -5.68 -12.48 -25.02
C CYS A 290 -6.62 -11.71 -25.95
N ASP A 291 -6.61 -12.01 -27.25
CA ASP A 291 -7.58 -11.42 -28.20
C ASP A 291 -9.02 -11.77 -27.84
N THR A 292 -9.27 -13.01 -27.39
CA THR A 292 -10.60 -13.41 -26.90
C THR A 292 -10.99 -12.61 -25.66
N TYR A 293 -10.10 -12.47 -24.69
CA TYR A 293 -10.34 -11.69 -23.48
C TYR A 293 -10.58 -10.20 -23.79
N ASP A 294 -9.71 -9.57 -24.60
CA ASP A 294 -9.85 -8.18 -25.06
C ASP A 294 -11.19 -7.95 -25.77
N SER A 295 -11.68 -8.94 -26.54
CA SER A 295 -12.98 -8.84 -27.23
C SER A 295 -14.19 -8.90 -26.30
N LEU A 296 -14.02 -9.37 -25.07
CA LEU A 296 -15.09 -9.57 -24.08
C LEU A 296 -15.17 -8.44 -23.05
N VAL A 297 -14.08 -7.70 -22.82
CA VAL A 297 -14.01 -6.66 -21.79
C VAL A 297 -14.43 -5.29 -22.35
N PRO A 298 -15.06 -4.43 -21.53
CA PRO A 298 -15.43 -3.09 -21.97
C PRO A 298 -14.20 -2.20 -22.19
N HIS A 299 -14.37 -1.12 -22.94
CA HIS A 299 -13.35 -0.09 -23.05
C HIS A 299 -13.22 0.72 -21.76
N THR A 300 -11.97 0.94 -21.33
CA THR A 300 -11.64 1.78 -20.20
C THR A 300 -10.58 2.81 -20.57
N ASP A 301 -10.45 3.83 -19.74
CA ASP A 301 -9.29 4.72 -19.79
C ASP A 301 -7.99 4.02 -19.30
N ALA A 302 -6.90 4.77 -19.24
CA ALA A 302 -5.58 4.30 -18.82
C ALA A 302 -5.49 3.85 -17.34
N TYR A 303 -6.56 4.02 -16.56
CA TYR A 303 -6.63 3.69 -15.14
C TYR A 303 -7.73 2.65 -14.83
N GLY A 304 -8.47 2.20 -15.85
CA GLY A 304 -9.53 1.21 -15.67
C GLY A 304 -10.91 1.79 -15.36
N CYS A 305 -11.11 3.10 -15.55
CA CYS A 305 -12.46 3.68 -15.50
C CYS A 305 -13.21 3.38 -16.80
N LEU A 306 -14.45 2.90 -16.69
CA LEU A 306 -15.31 2.61 -17.84
C LEU A 306 -15.54 3.90 -18.66
N ILE A 307 -15.34 3.82 -19.97
CA ILE A 307 -15.70 4.88 -20.89
C ILE A 307 -17.17 4.67 -21.27
N VAL A 308 -18.05 5.54 -20.79
CA VAL A 308 -19.46 5.54 -21.20
C VAL A 308 -19.52 6.21 -22.58
N GLU A 309 -19.76 5.43 -23.62
CA GLU A 309 -20.02 5.93 -24.98
C GLU A 309 -21.41 6.57 -25.11
#